data_AF-A0A957IF92-F1
#
_entry.id   AF-A0A957IF92-F1
#
_cell.length_a   1.000
_cell.length_b   1.000
_cell.length_c   1.000
_cell.angle_alpha   90.00
_cell.angle_beta   90.00
_cell.angle_gamma   90.00
#
_symmetry.space_group_name_H-M   'P 1'
#
loop_
_entity.id
_entity.type
_entity.pdbx_description
1 polymer ?
#
loop_
_entity_poly.entity_id
_entity_poly.type
_entity_poly.pdbx_seq_one_letter_code
_entity_poly.pdbx_strand_id
1 'polypeptide(L)'
;MWDNFKQFKDNKLPDVEKLKQFKDEKLKEVDRLKNVKLTDHIQELNLKCRVSWHDWDEWEYETAEYCQQIRTCQRPGCEAVAEQVLHVWDDWEYEGADSCLQNRTCTRCGENDSQIEHQWEPTYVSPDSCKQVIACAHCGEEKGGFAASLQTFTVTHEWGEWEYRSPTSCNLVKKCNRCGERQQGQAQHEWGSRVKVQCKEVRVCSRCHTRDTQMIHDFSDTDWHYEQMDLFCKQTRQCGDCGAVDVRFEHNWESVHTYVNIKDIALRQFCSLYIERGGPYLKIQPIMERLINNWDECQTYGVDERSRAEQARIINSLEGKAQDKRVGISFHQLQNQIAIGIDEQNRAYLFDKRQRVPAYNHCTRCGDLKT
;
A
#
# COMPACT_ATOMS: atom_id res chain seq x y z
N MET A 1 -42.95 -22.71 -56.70
CA MET A 1 -44.21 -22.10 -56.22
C MET A 1 -44.83 -21.11 -57.22
N TRP A 2 -44.22 -20.86 -58.39
CA TRP A 2 -44.76 -19.96 -59.43
C TRP A 2 -45.47 -20.68 -60.60
N ASP A 3 -45.29 -22.00 -60.78
CA ASP A 3 -45.93 -22.73 -61.89
C ASP A 3 -47.44 -23.01 -61.69
N ASN A 4 -47.96 -22.82 -60.47
CA ASN A 4 -49.40 -22.99 -60.20
C ASN A 4 -50.26 -21.78 -60.60
N PHE A 5 -49.66 -20.64 -60.99
CA PHE A 5 -50.43 -19.43 -61.27
C PHE A 5 -50.98 -19.35 -62.70
N LYS A 6 -50.47 -20.16 -63.64
CA LYS A 6 -50.91 -20.13 -65.05
C LYS A 6 -52.20 -20.91 -65.32
N GLN A 7 -52.70 -21.72 -64.38
CA GLN A 7 -53.94 -22.49 -64.52
C GLN A 7 -55.23 -21.73 -64.14
N PHE A 8 -55.14 -20.46 -63.72
CA PHE A 8 -56.31 -19.71 -63.26
C PHE A 8 -57.03 -18.90 -64.34
N LYS A 9 -56.53 -18.83 -65.58
CA LYS A 9 -57.11 -17.94 -66.61
C LYS A 9 -58.37 -18.47 -67.30
N ASP A 10 -58.62 -19.78 -67.24
CA ASP A 10 -59.77 -20.43 -67.91
C ASP A 10 -60.81 -21.03 -66.96
N ASN A 11 -60.66 -20.86 -65.65
CA ASN A 11 -61.61 -21.36 -64.68
C ASN A 11 -62.58 -20.26 -64.27
N LYS A 12 -63.88 -20.49 -64.53
CA LYS A 12 -65.01 -19.70 -64.01
C LYS A 12 -64.72 -19.28 -62.58
N LEU A 13 -64.88 -17.98 -62.29
CA LEU A 13 -64.77 -17.42 -60.95
C LEU A 13 -65.39 -18.39 -59.95
N PRO A 14 -64.62 -18.90 -58.97
CA PRO A 14 -65.16 -19.81 -57.98
C PRO A 14 -66.32 -19.11 -57.29
N ASP A 15 -67.42 -19.83 -57.21
CA ASP A 15 -68.63 -19.45 -56.49
C ASP A 15 -68.26 -18.79 -55.16
N VAL A 16 -68.78 -17.58 -54.91
CA VAL A 16 -68.49 -16.78 -53.72
C VAL A 16 -68.76 -17.59 -52.44
N GLU A 17 -69.72 -18.52 -52.50
CA GLU A 17 -70.02 -19.47 -51.43
C GLU A 17 -68.83 -20.39 -51.09
N LYS A 18 -68.13 -20.90 -52.11
CA LYS A 18 -66.95 -21.78 -51.94
C LYS A 18 -65.75 -21.04 -51.35
N LEU A 19 -65.57 -19.76 -51.70
CA LEU A 19 -64.53 -18.92 -51.12
C LEU A 19 -64.79 -18.62 -49.64
N LYS A 20 -66.05 -18.40 -49.25
CA LYS A 20 -66.42 -18.25 -47.83
C LYS A 20 -66.15 -19.54 -47.05
N GLN A 21 -66.56 -20.69 -47.59
CA GLN A 21 -66.33 -21.98 -46.95
C GLN A 21 -64.83 -22.28 -46.74
N PHE A 22 -63.99 -22.00 -47.75
CA PHE A 22 -62.54 -22.15 -47.63
C PHE A 22 -61.93 -21.22 -46.57
N LYS A 23 -62.40 -19.97 -46.49
CA LYS A 23 -61.95 -19.02 -45.46
C LYS A 23 -62.29 -19.51 -44.05
N ASP A 24 -63.50 -20.01 -43.85
CA ASP A 24 -63.96 -20.51 -42.54
C ASP A 24 -63.23 -21.80 -42.13
N GLU A 25 -62.95 -22.70 -43.07
CA GLU A 25 -62.12 -23.88 -42.83
C GLU A 25 -60.69 -23.51 -42.46
N LYS A 26 -60.10 -22.53 -43.15
CA LYS A 26 -58.75 -22.04 -42.82
C LYS A 26 -58.69 -21.31 -41.48
N LEU A 27 -59.74 -20.59 -41.10
CA LEU A 27 -59.83 -20.00 -39.75
C LEU A 27 -59.86 -21.08 -38.67
N LYS A 28 -60.69 -22.12 -38.86
CA LYS A 28 -60.74 -23.28 -37.94
C LYS A 28 -59.42 -24.03 -37.86
N GLU A 29 -58.68 -24.15 -38.97
CA GLU A 29 -57.35 -24.77 -39.00
C GLU A 29 -56.32 -23.93 -38.22
N VAL A 30 -56.33 -22.61 -38.38
CA VAL A 30 -55.49 -21.70 -37.60
C VAL A 30 -55.79 -21.79 -36.11
N ASP A 31 -57.06 -21.86 -35.71
CA ASP A 31 -57.46 -22.00 -34.32
C ASP A 31 -57.04 -23.37 -33.73
N ARG A 32 -57.17 -24.46 -34.50
CA ARG A 32 -56.65 -25.78 -34.10
C ARG A 32 -55.14 -25.75 -33.91
N LEU A 33 -54.39 -25.15 -34.84
CA LEU A 33 -52.93 -25.07 -34.75
C LEU A 33 -52.45 -24.19 -33.59
N LYS A 34 -53.17 -23.11 -33.27
CA LYS A 34 -52.89 -22.30 -32.06
C LYS A 34 -53.11 -23.12 -30.79
N ASN A 35 -54.16 -23.93 -30.73
CA ASN A 35 -54.45 -24.77 -29.57
C ASN A 35 -53.42 -25.90 -29.38
N VAL A 36 -52.95 -26.55 -30.47
CA VAL A 36 -51.90 -27.58 -30.39
C VAL A 36 -50.56 -27.01 -29.92
N LYS A 37 -50.16 -25.84 -30.46
CA LYS A 37 -48.93 -25.17 -30.01
C LYS A 37 -49.00 -24.74 -28.54
N LEU A 38 -50.19 -24.37 -28.07
CA LEU A 38 -50.40 -24.01 -26.67
C LEU A 38 -50.24 -25.23 -25.76
N THR A 39 -50.78 -26.40 -26.15
CA THR A 39 -50.64 -27.64 -25.36
C THR A 39 -49.20 -28.16 -25.32
N ASP A 40 -48.46 -28.10 -26.42
CA ASP A 40 -47.06 -28.55 -26.47
C ASP A 40 -46.17 -27.65 -25.60
N HIS A 41 -46.40 -26.34 -25.62
CA HIS A 41 -45.67 -25.40 -24.77
C HIS A 41 -45.96 -25.60 -23.27
N ILE A 42 -47.20 -25.92 -22.89
CA ILE A 42 -47.56 -26.27 -21.51
C ILE A 42 -46.88 -27.57 -21.07
N GLN A 43 -46.78 -28.57 -21.96
CA GLN A 43 -46.08 -29.82 -21.66
C GLN A 43 -44.57 -29.63 -21.47
N GLU A 44 -43.91 -28.80 -22.29
CA GLU A 44 -42.49 -28.47 -22.13
C GLU A 44 -42.19 -27.71 -20.83
N LEU A 45 -43.07 -26.78 -20.43
CA LEU A 45 -42.94 -26.04 -19.17
C LEU A 45 -43.04 -26.97 -17.94
N ASN A 46 -43.86 -28.02 -18.03
CA ASN A 46 -44.00 -29.03 -16.97
C ASN A 46 -42.80 -29.98 -16.85
N LEU A 47 -42.08 -30.25 -17.95
CA LEU A 47 -40.89 -31.10 -17.93
C LEU A 47 -39.75 -30.49 -17.11
N LYS A 48 -39.57 -29.16 -17.17
CA LYS A 48 -38.57 -28.45 -16.37
C LYS A 48 -38.86 -28.56 -14.87
N CYS A 49 -40.12 -28.50 -14.47
CA CYS A 49 -40.51 -28.68 -13.06
C CYS A 49 -40.26 -30.11 -12.56
N ARG A 50 -40.39 -31.13 -13.43
CA ARG A 50 -40.12 -32.54 -13.06
C ARG A 50 -38.65 -32.85 -12.77
N VAL A 51 -37.72 -32.04 -13.30
CA VAL A 51 -36.28 -32.16 -13.04
C VAL A 51 -35.79 -31.17 -11.97
N SER A 52 -36.69 -30.75 -11.08
CA SER A 52 -36.40 -29.84 -9.96
C SER A 52 -35.96 -28.43 -10.35
N TRP A 53 -36.19 -28.00 -11.60
CA TRP A 53 -35.94 -26.63 -12.03
C TRP A 53 -37.22 -25.84 -11.96
N HIS A 54 -37.56 -25.38 -10.76
CA HIS A 54 -38.76 -24.60 -10.51
C HIS A 54 -38.52 -23.11 -10.77
N ASP A 55 -39.61 -22.41 -11.08
CA ASP A 55 -39.64 -20.95 -11.17
C ASP A 55 -40.37 -20.46 -9.93
N TRP A 56 -39.61 -20.19 -8.87
CA TRP A 56 -40.16 -19.90 -7.56
C TRP A 56 -40.61 -18.44 -7.46
N ASP A 57 -41.71 -18.19 -6.77
CA ASP A 57 -42.08 -16.86 -6.27
C ASP A 57 -41.13 -16.40 -5.13
N GLU A 58 -41.43 -15.21 -4.59
CA GLU A 58 -40.75 -14.69 -3.41
C GLU A 58 -41.16 -15.50 -2.17
N TRP A 59 -40.24 -15.61 -1.21
CA TRP A 59 -40.55 -16.24 0.07
C TRP A 59 -41.54 -15.39 0.85
N GLU A 60 -42.67 -15.99 1.22
CA GLU A 60 -43.68 -15.36 2.07
C GLU A 60 -43.81 -16.12 3.38
N TYR A 61 -44.04 -15.41 4.48
CA TYR A 61 -44.36 -16.07 5.74
C TYR A 61 -45.78 -16.61 5.68
N GLU A 62 -45.96 -17.87 6.08
CA GLU A 62 -47.28 -18.52 6.05
C GLU A 62 -48.29 -17.82 6.96
N THR A 63 -47.85 -17.34 8.13
CA THR A 63 -48.67 -16.55 9.06
C THR A 63 -47.83 -15.46 9.72
N ALA A 64 -48.48 -14.47 10.35
CA ALA A 64 -47.81 -13.41 11.11
C ALA A 64 -47.01 -13.94 12.33
N GLU A 65 -47.44 -15.04 12.94
CA GLU A 65 -46.91 -15.56 14.21
C GLU A 65 -45.90 -16.71 14.03
N TYR A 66 -45.78 -17.27 12.83
CA TYR A 66 -44.84 -18.35 12.54
C TYR A 66 -43.65 -17.86 11.71
N CYS A 67 -42.50 -18.52 11.92
CA CYS A 67 -41.27 -18.28 11.16
C CYS A 67 -41.15 -19.16 9.90
N GLN A 68 -42.15 -20.00 9.64
CA GLN A 68 -42.21 -20.81 8.43
C GLN A 68 -42.49 -19.89 7.24
N GLN A 69 -41.57 -19.93 6.29
CA GLN A 69 -41.73 -19.32 4.99
C GLN A 69 -42.05 -20.40 3.97
N ILE A 70 -42.99 -20.09 3.10
CA ILE A 70 -43.38 -20.93 1.99
C ILE A 70 -43.18 -20.15 0.70
N ARG A 71 -42.93 -20.88 -0.38
CA ARG A 71 -42.89 -20.33 -1.72
C ARG A 71 -43.38 -21.38 -2.71
N THR A 72 -44.09 -20.96 -3.74
CA THR A 72 -44.73 -21.82 -4.73
C THR A 72 -44.13 -21.63 -6.11
N CYS A 73 -44.17 -22.68 -6.92
CA CYS A 73 -43.70 -22.58 -8.30
C CYS A 73 -44.75 -21.84 -9.15
N GLN A 74 -44.37 -20.72 -9.78
CA GLN A 74 -45.27 -19.88 -10.59
C GLN A 74 -45.66 -20.50 -11.94
N ARG A 75 -45.07 -21.64 -12.32
CA ARG A 75 -45.36 -22.29 -13.61
C ARG A 75 -46.75 -22.94 -13.62
N PRO A 76 -47.61 -22.68 -14.62
CA PRO A 76 -48.95 -23.27 -14.71
C PRO A 76 -48.93 -24.80 -14.68
N GLY A 77 -49.67 -25.39 -13.74
CA GLY A 77 -49.75 -26.85 -13.57
C GLY A 77 -48.64 -27.47 -12.70
N CYS A 78 -47.75 -26.67 -12.14
CA CYS A 78 -46.78 -27.13 -11.14
C CYS A 78 -47.24 -26.76 -9.73
N GLU A 79 -47.47 -27.77 -8.89
CA GLU A 79 -47.89 -27.61 -7.48
C GLU A 79 -46.73 -27.77 -6.50
N ALA A 80 -45.50 -27.56 -6.96
CA ALA A 80 -44.33 -27.67 -6.09
C ALA A 80 -44.33 -26.52 -5.07
N VAL A 81 -44.12 -26.89 -3.81
CA VAL A 81 -43.97 -25.97 -2.67
C VAL A 81 -42.58 -26.20 -2.07
N ALA A 82 -41.91 -25.12 -1.69
CA ALA A 82 -40.70 -25.18 -0.88
C ALA A 82 -40.96 -24.47 0.45
N GLU A 83 -40.37 -25.00 1.52
CA GLU A 83 -40.56 -24.52 2.88
C GLU A 83 -39.19 -24.27 3.53
N GLN A 84 -39.10 -23.24 4.36
CA GLN A 84 -37.95 -22.99 5.23
C GLN A 84 -38.38 -22.31 6.53
N VAL A 85 -37.55 -22.39 7.57
CA VAL A 85 -37.77 -21.65 8.81
C VAL A 85 -36.74 -20.54 8.89
N LEU A 86 -37.21 -19.29 8.94
CA LEU A 86 -36.35 -18.12 9.06
C LEU A 86 -36.84 -17.25 10.22
N HIS A 87 -36.05 -17.20 11.29
CA HIS A 87 -36.36 -16.36 12.44
C HIS A 87 -36.02 -14.90 12.17
N VAL A 88 -36.88 -14.02 12.68
CA VAL A 88 -36.63 -12.57 12.76
C VAL A 88 -36.30 -12.25 14.21
N TRP A 89 -35.01 -12.18 14.52
CA TRP A 89 -34.51 -11.95 15.87
C TRP A 89 -34.51 -10.46 16.22
N ASP A 90 -34.82 -10.15 17.49
CA ASP A 90 -34.52 -8.85 18.10
C ASP A 90 -33.00 -8.67 18.31
N ASP A 91 -32.61 -7.49 18.79
CA ASP A 91 -31.25 -7.22 19.23
C ASP A 91 -30.86 -8.10 20.42
N TRP A 92 -29.55 -8.37 20.55
CA TRP A 92 -29.02 -9.06 21.71
C TRP A 92 -29.07 -8.18 22.96
N GLU A 93 -29.61 -8.72 24.05
CA GLU A 93 -29.66 -8.04 25.34
C GLU A 93 -28.97 -8.89 26.41
N TYR A 94 -28.17 -8.26 27.27
CA TYR A 94 -27.59 -8.94 28.43
C TYR A 94 -28.66 -9.27 29.45
N GLU A 95 -28.62 -10.49 30.00
CA GLU A 95 -29.56 -10.94 31.04
C GLU A 95 -29.46 -10.11 32.32
N GLY A 96 -28.30 -9.52 32.60
CA GLY A 96 -28.07 -8.65 33.75
C GLY A 96 -26.75 -7.90 33.67
N ALA A 97 -26.55 -6.91 34.56
CA ALA A 97 -25.36 -6.06 34.55
C ALA A 97 -24.05 -6.84 34.73
N ASP A 98 -24.07 -7.91 35.53
CA ASP A 98 -22.90 -8.74 35.83
C ASP A 98 -22.89 -10.08 35.05
N SER A 99 -23.78 -10.23 34.05
CA SER A 99 -23.89 -11.45 33.24
C SER A 99 -23.30 -11.25 31.85
N CYS A 100 -22.55 -12.23 31.37
CA CYS A 100 -22.13 -12.31 29.96
C CYS A 100 -23.11 -13.11 29.09
N LEU A 101 -24.17 -13.66 29.69
CA LEU A 101 -25.24 -14.30 28.92
C LEU A 101 -26.06 -13.20 28.25
N GLN A 102 -26.09 -13.25 26.92
CA GLN A 102 -26.99 -12.47 26.11
C GLN A 102 -28.13 -13.35 25.64
N ASN A 103 -29.33 -12.80 25.63
CA ASN A 103 -30.52 -13.43 25.08
C ASN A 103 -31.09 -12.55 23.98
N ARG A 104 -31.77 -13.16 23.03
CA ARG A 104 -32.65 -12.48 22.08
C ARG A 104 -33.86 -13.35 21.82
N THR A 105 -34.95 -12.70 21.45
CA THR A 105 -36.21 -13.39 21.16
C THR A 105 -36.58 -13.19 19.70
N CYS A 106 -37.19 -14.19 19.08
CA CYS A 106 -37.74 -14.05 17.76
C CYS A 106 -39.06 -13.27 17.83
N THR A 107 -39.13 -12.12 17.16
CA THR A 107 -40.29 -11.23 17.11
C THR A 107 -41.56 -11.87 16.56
N ARG A 108 -41.44 -12.98 15.80
CA ARG A 108 -42.59 -13.70 15.23
C ARG A 108 -43.06 -14.83 16.13
N CYS A 109 -42.20 -15.81 16.42
CA CYS A 109 -42.60 -17.04 17.12
C CYS A 109 -42.28 -17.07 18.62
N GLY A 110 -41.58 -16.07 19.16
CA GLY A 110 -41.19 -16.03 20.58
C GLY A 110 -40.12 -17.04 20.99
N GLU A 111 -39.49 -17.73 20.03
CA GLU A 111 -38.33 -18.59 20.32
C GLU A 111 -37.19 -17.76 20.89
N ASN A 112 -36.41 -18.33 21.82
CA ASN A 112 -35.30 -17.65 22.47
C ASN A 112 -33.98 -18.26 22.01
N ASP A 113 -33.01 -17.39 21.74
CA ASP A 113 -31.63 -17.75 21.46
C ASP A 113 -30.73 -17.12 22.53
N SER A 114 -29.66 -17.82 22.89
CA SER A 114 -28.78 -17.41 23.99
C SER A 114 -27.32 -17.63 23.61
N GLN A 115 -26.46 -16.67 23.92
CA GLN A 115 -25.02 -16.78 23.71
C GLN A 115 -24.24 -16.19 24.88
N ILE A 116 -23.01 -16.65 25.07
CA ILE A 116 -22.07 -16.04 26.04
C ILE A 116 -21.13 -15.13 25.25
N GLU A 117 -21.22 -13.84 25.49
CA GLU A 117 -20.33 -12.85 24.89
C GLU A 117 -19.72 -11.97 25.97
N HIS A 118 -18.38 -11.95 26.02
CA HIS A 118 -17.64 -11.16 26.99
C HIS A 118 -17.21 -9.82 26.37
N GLN A 119 -17.49 -8.73 27.08
CA GLN A 119 -16.92 -7.42 26.80
C GLN A 119 -15.56 -7.27 27.49
N TRP A 120 -14.49 -7.53 26.76
CA TRP A 120 -13.12 -7.50 27.27
C TRP A 120 -12.54 -6.08 27.31
N GLU A 121 -12.17 -5.61 28.48
CA GLU A 121 -11.57 -4.28 28.68
C GLU A 121 -10.27 -4.35 29.51
N PRO A 122 -9.26 -3.51 29.18
CA PRO A 122 -8.06 -3.42 29.99
C PRO A 122 -8.37 -2.72 31.31
N THR A 123 -8.11 -3.40 32.43
CA THR A 123 -8.23 -2.85 33.78
C THR A 123 -6.87 -2.86 34.46
N TYR A 124 -6.59 -1.80 35.22
CA TYR A 124 -5.34 -1.71 35.98
C TYR A 124 -5.42 -2.59 37.23
N VAL A 125 -4.36 -3.35 37.50
CA VAL A 125 -4.29 -4.26 38.66
C VAL A 125 -4.43 -3.51 40.00
N SER A 126 -3.98 -2.25 40.05
CA SER A 126 -4.18 -1.37 41.21
C SER A 126 -4.14 0.11 40.80
N PRO A 127 -4.60 1.04 41.64
CA PRO A 127 -4.53 2.48 41.37
C PRO A 127 -3.11 2.96 41.03
N ASP A 128 -2.09 2.42 41.70
CA ASP A 128 -0.68 2.83 41.54
C ASP A 128 0.11 1.94 40.55
N SER A 129 -0.54 0.96 39.91
CA SER A 129 0.10 0.05 38.95
C SER A 129 -0.15 0.50 37.52
N CYS A 130 0.88 0.36 36.67
CA CYS A 130 0.75 0.46 35.21
C CYS A 130 0.52 -0.89 34.53
N LYS A 131 0.48 -1.98 35.30
CA LYS A 131 0.13 -3.30 34.80
C LYS A 131 -1.37 -3.36 34.58
N GLN A 132 -1.76 -3.74 33.37
CA GLN A 132 -3.13 -3.99 32.98
C GLN A 132 -3.35 -5.49 32.81
N VAL A 133 -4.54 -5.93 33.21
CA VAL A 133 -5.12 -7.22 32.84
C VAL A 133 -6.31 -6.95 31.92
N ILE A 134 -6.62 -7.89 31.03
CA ILE A 134 -7.83 -7.79 30.22
C ILE A 134 -8.90 -8.58 30.97
N ALA A 135 -9.90 -7.90 31.51
CA ALA A 135 -11.00 -8.52 32.25
C ALA A 135 -12.33 -8.21 31.56
N CYS A 136 -13.33 -9.07 31.75
CA CYS A 136 -14.66 -8.80 31.25
C CYS A 136 -15.32 -7.71 32.11
N ALA A 137 -15.83 -6.65 31.49
CA ALA A 137 -16.52 -5.55 32.18
C ALA A 137 -17.80 -6.00 32.90
N HIS A 138 -18.43 -7.09 32.44
CA HIS A 138 -19.64 -7.66 33.03
C HIS A 138 -19.31 -8.65 34.16
N CYS A 139 -18.68 -9.80 33.83
CA CYS A 139 -18.49 -10.87 34.82
C CYS A 139 -17.17 -10.79 35.61
N GLY A 140 -16.27 -9.87 35.26
CA GLY A 140 -14.95 -9.75 35.90
C GLY A 140 -13.96 -10.88 35.58
N GLU A 141 -14.33 -11.85 34.75
CA GLU A 141 -13.42 -12.93 34.34
C GLU A 141 -12.19 -12.37 33.61
N GLU A 142 -11.01 -12.96 33.83
CA GLU A 142 -9.77 -12.55 33.14
C GLU A 142 -9.61 -13.31 31.80
N LYS A 143 -9.24 -12.58 30.74
CA LYS A 143 -9.04 -13.15 29.40
C LYS A 143 -7.86 -14.12 29.40
N GLY A 144 -8.15 -15.42 29.30
CA GLY A 144 -7.13 -16.48 29.19
C GLY A 144 -7.40 -17.73 30.05
N GLY A 145 -8.36 -17.67 30.98
CA GLY A 145 -8.78 -18.81 31.80
C GLY A 145 -7.66 -19.48 32.61
N PHE A 146 -7.93 -20.67 33.16
CA PHE A 146 -6.97 -21.44 33.98
C PHE A 146 -5.67 -21.82 33.25
N ALA A 147 -5.64 -21.79 31.92
CA ALA A 147 -4.44 -22.04 31.12
C ALA A 147 -3.52 -20.80 31.01
N ALA A 148 -3.97 -19.61 31.43
CA ALA A 148 -3.20 -18.37 31.43
C ALA A 148 -2.34 -18.18 32.70
N SER A 149 -1.81 -19.26 33.27
CA SER A 149 -0.74 -19.18 34.29
C SER A 149 0.51 -18.42 33.81
N LEU A 150 0.60 -18.12 32.52
CA LEU A 150 1.49 -17.10 31.95
C LEU A 150 0.68 -15.81 31.75
N GLN A 151 0.35 -15.13 32.85
CA GLN A 151 -0.34 -13.84 32.80
C GLN A 151 0.46 -12.85 31.96
N THR A 152 0.00 -12.59 30.74
CA THR A 152 0.57 -11.55 29.88
C THR A 152 0.03 -10.20 30.34
N PHE A 153 0.69 -9.61 31.33
CA PHE A 153 0.42 -8.23 31.69
C PHE A 153 0.91 -7.31 30.58
N THR A 154 0.05 -6.39 30.13
CA THR A 154 0.51 -5.24 29.35
C THR A 154 0.87 -4.12 30.34
N VAL A 155 2.01 -3.46 30.09
CA VAL A 155 2.43 -2.31 30.91
C VAL A 155 2.15 -1.04 30.11
N THR A 156 1.14 -0.29 30.56
CA THR A 156 0.72 0.96 29.91
C THR A 156 0.85 2.11 30.91
N HIS A 157 1.80 3.00 30.66
CA HIS A 157 2.03 4.17 31.50
C HIS A 157 1.14 5.35 31.10
N GLU A 158 0.47 5.93 32.08
CA GLU A 158 -0.15 7.26 31.97
C GLU A 158 0.90 8.30 32.33
N TRP A 159 1.56 8.87 31.32
CA TRP A 159 2.61 9.87 31.54
C TRP A 159 2.01 11.26 31.81
N GLY A 160 2.54 11.97 32.80
CA GLY A 160 2.26 13.39 32.99
C GLY A 160 2.98 14.28 31.97
N GLU A 161 2.89 15.59 32.19
CA GLU A 161 3.53 16.61 31.35
C GLU A 161 5.06 16.52 31.40
N TRP A 162 5.71 16.96 30.33
CA TRP A 162 7.15 17.14 30.30
C TRP A 162 7.56 18.34 31.15
N GLU A 163 8.46 18.11 32.09
CA GLU A 163 9.08 19.13 32.91
C GLU A 163 10.59 19.08 32.78
N TYR A 164 11.26 20.21 32.98
CA TYR A 164 12.71 20.22 33.02
C TYR A 164 13.20 19.61 34.32
N ARG A 165 14.21 18.74 34.24
CA ARG A 165 14.78 18.05 35.41
C ARG A 165 15.26 19.01 36.50
N SER A 166 15.74 20.19 36.12
CA SER A 166 16.11 21.27 37.04
C SER A 166 16.05 22.62 36.32
N PRO A 167 16.09 23.76 37.03
CA PRO A 167 16.16 25.08 36.40
C PRO A 167 17.34 25.24 35.43
N THR A 168 18.45 24.56 35.69
CA THR A 168 19.71 24.64 34.91
C THR A 168 19.90 23.50 33.91
N SER A 169 18.98 22.53 33.86
CA SER A 169 19.07 21.39 32.94
C SER A 169 18.10 21.58 31.77
N CYS A 170 18.58 21.31 30.56
CA CYS A 170 17.72 21.22 29.38
C CYS A 170 17.12 19.83 29.18
N ASN A 171 17.44 18.86 30.05
CA ASN A 171 16.88 17.52 29.97
C ASN A 171 15.43 17.55 30.45
N LEU A 172 14.53 17.09 29.59
CA LEU A 172 13.13 16.91 29.95
C LEU A 172 12.94 15.56 30.62
N VAL A 173 12.10 15.54 31.64
CA VAL A 173 11.62 14.33 32.31
C VAL A 173 10.11 14.42 32.40
N LYS A 174 9.44 13.28 32.35
CA LYS A 174 8.03 13.18 32.75
C LYS A 174 7.87 11.99 33.67
N LYS A 175 6.93 12.11 34.60
CA LYS A 175 6.64 11.10 35.61
C LYS A 175 5.34 10.40 35.23
N CYS A 176 5.27 9.07 35.39
CA CYS A 176 4.00 8.37 35.26
C CYS A 176 3.10 8.71 36.45
N ASN A 177 1.85 9.09 36.18
CA ASN A 177 0.87 9.51 37.18
C ASN A 177 0.45 8.37 38.11
N ARG A 178 0.60 7.11 37.65
CA ARG A 178 0.26 5.91 38.45
C ARG A 178 1.46 5.38 39.23
N CYS A 179 2.46 4.82 38.53
CA CYS A 179 3.58 4.13 39.18
C CYS A 179 4.74 5.03 39.60
N GLY A 180 4.75 6.29 39.17
CA GLY A 180 5.83 7.24 39.46
C GLY A 180 7.15 6.98 38.73
N GLU A 181 7.20 6.02 37.80
CA GLU A 181 8.34 5.81 36.92
C GLU A 181 8.65 7.09 36.12
N ARG A 182 9.91 7.28 35.72
CA ARG A 182 10.37 8.48 35.03
C ARG A 182 10.85 8.13 33.63
N GLN A 183 10.36 8.85 32.62
CA GLN A 183 10.88 8.81 31.27
C GLN A 183 11.78 10.03 31.02
N GLN A 184 12.96 9.79 30.46
CA GLN A 184 13.86 10.86 30.01
C GLN A 184 13.55 11.21 28.56
N GLY A 185 13.36 12.50 28.29
CA GLY A 185 13.14 13.05 26.97
C GLY A 185 14.45 13.56 26.36
N GLN A 186 14.35 14.04 25.12
CA GLN A 186 15.46 14.76 24.50
C GLN A 186 15.70 16.09 25.22
N ALA A 187 16.95 16.54 25.20
CA ALA A 187 17.29 17.86 25.71
C ALA A 187 16.67 18.95 24.81
N GLN A 188 15.89 19.84 25.41
CA GLN A 188 15.35 21.02 24.73
C GLN A 188 16.07 22.26 25.21
N HIS A 189 16.85 22.87 24.33
CA HIS A 189 17.64 24.05 24.65
C HIS A 189 16.88 25.32 24.30
N GLU A 190 16.77 26.23 25.27
CA GLU A 190 16.34 27.61 25.06
C GLU A 190 17.54 28.42 24.58
N TRP A 191 17.77 28.44 23.27
CA TRP A 191 18.90 29.15 22.68
C TRP A 191 18.66 30.67 22.69
N GLY A 192 19.65 31.43 23.16
CA GLY A 192 19.68 32.88 22.98
C GLY A 192 19.96 33.30 21.53
N SER A 193 20.02 34.61 21.29
CA SER A 193 20.37 35.19 19.99
C SER A 193 21.73 34.71 19.50
N ARG A 194 21.84 34.51 18.18
CA ARG A 194 23.11 34.21 17.51
C ARG A 194 23.97 35.47 17.47
N VAL A 195 25.23 35.34 17.84
CA VAL A 195 26.23 36.40 17.73
C VAL A 195 27.28 35.94 16.73
N LYS A 196 27.49 36.73 15.66
CA LYS A 196 28.55 36.50 14.68
C LYS A 196 29.88 36.96 15.29
N VAL A 197 30.84 36.05 15.37
CA VAL A 197 32.21 36.30 15.77
C VAL A 197 33.10 35.72 14.67
N GLN A 198 33.56 36.58 13.75
CA GLN A 198 34.28 36.16 12.55
C GLN A 198 33.44 35.18 11.69
N CYS A 199 34.02 34.06 11.25
CA CYS A 199 33.37 32.97 10.51
C CYS A 199 32.52 32.02 11.39
N LYS A 200 32.14 32.43 12.61
CA LYS A 200 31.39 31.60 13.55
C LYS A 200 30.15 32.34 14.00
N GLU A 201 29.02 31.66 13.99
CA GLU A 201 27.85 32.06 14.77
C GLU A 201 27.80 31.23 16.04
N VAL A 202 27.83 31.94 17.18
CA VAL A 202 27.72 31.32 18.49
C VAL A 202 26.38 31.70 19.09
N ARG A 203 25.68 30.72 19.65
CA ARG A 203 24.55 30.94 20.55
C ARG A 203 24.72 30.13 21.82
N VAL A 204 24.23 30.68 22.93
CA VAL A 204 24.34 30.07 24.25
C VAL A 204 22.95 29.75 24.75
N CYS A 205 22.74 28.55 25.27
CA CYS A 205 21.47 28.22 25.91
C CYS A 205 21.33 29.01 27.22
N SER A 206 20.21 29.70 27.41
CA SER A 206 19.92 30.50 28.59
C SER A 206 19.91 29.69 29.89
N ARG A 207 19.58 28.39 29.80
CA ARG A 207 19.41 27.51 30.96
C ARG A 207 20.64 26.73 31.33
N CYS A 208 21.19 25.97 30.39
CA CYS A 208 22.30 25.06 30.67
C CYS A 208 23.67 25.62 30.26
N HIS A 209 23.71 26.81 29.64
CA HIS A 209 24.92 27.47 29.16
C HIS A 209 25.77 26.65 28.17
N THR A 210 25.24 25.55 27.63
CA THR A 210 25.82 24.87 26.48
C THR A 210 25.91 25.86 25.33
N ARG A 211 27.01 25.78 24.57
CA ARG A 211 27.26 26.63 23.41
C ARG A 211 27.03 25.81 22.15
N ASP A 212 26.27 26.36 21.23
CA ASP A 212 26.14 25.87 19.86
C ASP A 212 26.93 26.81 18.95
N THR A 213 27.84 26.24 18.18
CA THR A 213 28.74 26.98 17.29
C THR A 213 28.56 26.46 15.87
N GLN A 214 28.02 27.31 15.00
CA GLN A 214 27.89 27.01 13.59
C GLN A 214 28.98 27.77 12.82
N MET A 215 29.69 27.07 11.94
CA MET A 215 30.60 27.71 11.00
C MET A 215 29.77 28.34 9.89
N ILE A 216 29.93 29.65 9.69
CA ILE A 216 29.36 30.38 8.55
C ILE A 216 30.51 31.06 7.84
N HIS A 217 30.83 30.50 6.68
CA HIS A 217 31.79 31.11 5.76
C HIS A 217 31.00 31.94 4.77
N ASP A 218 31.27 33.25 4.78
CA ASP A 218 30.84 34.10 3.69
C ASP A 218 31.88 34.01 2.58
N PHE A 219 31.41 33.62 1.40
CA PHE A 219 32.22 33.51 0.20
C PHE A 219 31.67 34.41 -0.92
N SER A 220 30.80 35.38 -0.58
CA SER A 220 30.22 36.29 -1.57
C SER A 220 31.27 37.15 -2.27
N ASP A 221 32.33 37.50 -1.55
CA ASP A 221 33.32 38.50 -1.99
C ASP A 221 34.61 37.87 -2.50
N THR A 222 34.62 36.55 -2.70
CA THR A 222 35.82 35.82 -3.12
C THR A 222 35.60 35.14 -4.45
N ASP A 223 36.40 35.54 -5.43
CA ASP A 223 36.43 34.92 -6.75
C ASP A 223 36.87 33.46 -6.65
N TRP A 224 36.31 32.62 -7.52
CA TRP A 224 36.77 31.26 -7.69
C TRP A 224 38.11 31.26 -8.43
N HIS A 225 39.12 30.64 -7.80
CA HIS A 225 40.37 30.29 -8.44
C HIS A 225 40.24 28.92 -9.10
N TYR A 226 40.49 28.88 -10.40
CA TYR A 226 40.40 27.69 -11.23
C TYR A 226 41.79 27.09 -11.41
N GLU A 227 41.92 25.81 -11.08
CA GLU A 227 43.12 25.01 -11.32
C GLU A 227 42.74 23.88 -12.29
N GLN A 228 43.32 23.91 -13.49
CA GLN A 228 43.12 22.87 -14.48
C GLN A 228 43.96 21.64 -14.11
N MET A 229 43.30 20.51 -13.88
CA MET A 229 43.96 19.21 -13.71
C MET A 229 43.67 18.32 -14.94
N ASP A 230 44.46 17.27 -15.13
CA ASP A 230 44.44 16.43 -16.35
C ASP A 230 43.04 15.87 -16.71
N LEU A 231 42.15 15.69 -15.72
CA LEU A 231 40.85 15.05 -15.91
C LEU A 231 39.65 15.80 -15.29
N PHE A 232 39.88 16.93 -14.60
CA PHE A 232 38.81 17.72 -13.97
C PHE A 232 39.26 19.16 -13.70
N CYS A 233 38.29 20.06 -13.51
CA CYS A 233 38.56 21.42 -13.06
C CYS A 233 38.35 21.49 -11.54
N LYS A 234 39.38 21.92 -10.82
CA LYS A 234 39.30 22.20 -9.38
C LYS A 234 39.05 23.69 -9.21
N GLN A 235 37.95 24.02 -8.57
CA GLN A 235 37.62 25.39 -8.18
C GLN A 235 37.86 25.53 -6.68
N THR A 236 38.60 26.56 -6.31
CA THR A 236 38.86 26.89 -4.91
C THR A 236 38.52 28.34 -4.65
N ARG A 237 37.95 28.61 -3.48
CA ARG A 237 37.82 29.97 -2.96
C ARG A 237 38.08 29.97 -1.46
N GLN A 238 38.53 31.09 -0.93
CA GLN A 238 38.90 31.20 0.47
C GLN A 238 38.04 32.24 1.15
N CYS A 239 37.47 31.94 2.32
CA CYS A 239 36.70 32.90 3.08
C CYS A 239 37.62 34.03 3.57
N GLY A 240 37.34 35.29 3.20
CA GLY A 240 38.21 36.42 3.52
C GLY A 240 38.43 36.65 5.02
N ASP A 241 37.47 36.26 5.85
CA ASP A 241 37.51 36.48 7.30
C ASP A 241 38.37 35.46 8.07
N CYS A 242 38.53 34.24 7.56
CA CYS A 242 39.21 33.16 8.30
C CYS A 242 40.09 32.23 7.45
N GLY A 243 40.19 32.46 6.14
CA GLY A 243 41.01 31.65 5.23
C GLY A 243 40.51 30.23 4.99
N ALA A 244 39.30 29.87 5.45
CA ALA A 244 38.73 28.56 5.19
C ALA A 244 38.51 28.36 3.69
N VAL A 245 38.90 27.21 3.16
CA VAL A 245 38.88 26.95 1.71
C VAL A 245 37.65 26.10 1.35
N ASP A 246 36.81 26.60 0.44
CA ASP A 246 35.76 25.83 -0.23
C ASP A 246 36.33 25.29 -1.54
N VAL A 247 36.26 23.98 -1.72
CA VAL A 247 36.79 23.28 -2.88
C VAL A 247 35.64 22.57 -3.57
N ARG A 248 35.44 22.88 -4.84
CA ARG A 248 34.49 22.19 -5.71
C ARG A 248 35.23 21.56 -6.88
N PHE A 249 34.77 20.37 -7.27
CA PHE A 249 35.24 19.70 -8.46
C PHE A 249 34.13 19.77 -9.50
N GLU A 250 34.33 20.55 -10.55
CA GLU A 250 33.44 20.54 -11.71
C GLU A 250 34.02 19.60 -12.77
N HIS A 251 33.21 18.63 -13.19
CA HIS A 251 33.48 17.80 -14.35
C HIS A 251 32.81 18.45 -15.56
N ASN A 252 33.56 18.62 -16.65
CA ASN A 252 32.98 18.84 -17.96
C ASN A 252 32.40 17.51 -18.46
N TRP A 253 31.22 17.12 -17.98
CA TRP A 253 30.59 15.83 -18.31
C TRP A 253 30.38 15.63 -19.82
N GLU A 254 30.24 16.70 -20.59
CA GLU A 254 29.99 16.64 -22.03
C GLU A 254 31.18 16.08 -22.83
N SER A 255 32.40 16.09 -22.28
CA SER A 255 33.60 15.55 -22.95
C SER A 255 34.01 14.14 -22.50
N VAL A 256 33.34 13.58 -21.49
CA VAL A 256 33.66 12.24 -20.95
C VAL A 256 32.76 11.14 -21.52
N HIS A 257 31.68 11.50 -22.22
CA HIS A 257 30.74 10.55 -22.82
C HIS A 257 31.29 9.74 -24.00
N THR A 258 32.48 10.04 -24.50
CA THR A 258 33.04 9.28 -25.62
C THR A 258 33.68 7.96 -25.22
N TYR A 259 34.08 7.72 -23.95
CA TYR A 259 34.74 6.45 -23.60
C TYR A 259 34.73 6.03 -22.12
N VAL A 260 33.73 6.41 -21.32
CA VAL A 260 33.64 5.92 -19.92
C VAL A 260 32.53 4.91 -19.76
N ASN A 261 32.95 3.69 -19.40
CA ASN A 261 32.09 2.56 -19.09
C ASN A 261 31.10 2.97 -17.99
N ILE A 262 29.81 2.71 -18.18
CA ILE A 262 28.72 3.03 -17.22
C ILE A 262 29.05 2.57 -15.78
N LYS A 263 29.89 1.53 -15.65
CA LYS A 263 30.46 1.07 -14.37
C LYS A 263 31.17 2.16 -13.57
N ASP A 264 31.97 3.02 -14.22
CA ASP A 264 32.73 4.08 -13.54
C ASP A 264 31.85 5.23 -13.07
N ILE A 265 30.74 5.48 -13.78
CA ILE A 265 29.77 6.53 -13.43
C ILE A 265 29.00 6.15 -12.17
N ALA A 266 28.48 4.92 -12.12
CA ALA A 266 27.76 4.41 -10.95
C ALA A 266 28.69 4.32 -9.71
N LEU A 267 29.94 3.90 -9.90
CA LEU A 267 30.93 3.80 -8.83
C LEU A 267 31.27 5.18 -8.24
N ARG A 268 31.39 6.22 -9.09
CA ARG A 268 31.69 7.60 -8.66
C ARG A 268 30.52 8.26 -7.94
N GLN A 269 29.28 8.07 -8.40
CA GLN A 269 28.10 8.60 -7.70
C GLN A 269 27.93 7.97 -6.31
N PHE A 270 28.19 6.66 -6.20
CA PHE A 270 28.17 5.97 -4.90
C PHE A 270 29.28 6.47 -3.95
N CYS A 271 30.48 6.75 -4.47
CA CYS A 271 31.57 7.31 -3.67
C CYS A 271 31.26 8.73 -3.17
N SER A 272 30.67 9.58 -4.01
CA SER A 272 30.33 10.97 -3.62
C SER A 272 29.31 11.00 -2.49
N LEU A 273 28.22 10.22 -2.60
CA LEU A 273 27.17 10.14 -1.58
C LEU A 273 27.65 9.55 -0.24
N TYR A 274 28.63 8.63 -0.28
CA TYR A 274 29.19 8.02 0.93
C TYR A 274 30.18 8.94 1.65
N ILE A 275 30.95 9.73 0.90
CA ILE A 275 31.89 10.72 1.44
C ILE A 275 31.16 11.92 2.03
N GLU A 276 30.10 12.43 1.36
CA GLU A 276 29.25 13.51 1.89
C GLU A 276 28.57 13.15 3.22
N ARG A 277 28.42 11.85 3.49
CA ARG A 277 27.89 11.32 4.76
C ARG A 277 28.96 10.91 5.77
N GLY A 278 30.22 11.28 5.52
CA GLY A 278 31.33 11.16 6.47
C GLY A 278 31.96 9.76 6.61
N GLY A 279 31.78 8.87 5.62
CA GLY A 279 32.30 7.51 5.68
C GLY A 279 33.78 7.39 5.24
N PRO A 280 34.62 6.57 5.92
CA PRO A 280 36.02 6.38 5.52
C PRO A 280 36.17 5.44 4.31
N TYR A 281 36.90 5.90 3.29
CA TYR A 281 37.08 5.27 1.98
C TYR A 281 37.62 3.82 2.01
N LEU A 282 38.56 3.54 2.93
CA LEU A 282 39.26 2.24 3.01
C LEU A 282 38.38 1.05 3.42
N LYS A 283 37.16 1.28 3.94
CA LYS A 283 36.29 0.19 4.41
C LYS A 283 35.35 -0.38 3.34
N ILE A 284 35.22 0.28 2.20
CA ILE A 284 34.22 -0.07 1.17
C ILE A 284 34.84 -0.81 -0.02
N GLN A 285 36.15 -0.71 -0.22
CA GLN A 285 36.85 -1.34 -1.34
C GLN A 285 36.52 -2.83 -1.51
N PRO A 286 36.47 -3.68 -0.46
CA PRO A 286 36.13 -5.10 -0.61
C PRO A 286 34.66 -5.36 -0.97
N ILE A 287 33.75 -4.45 -0.57
CA ILE A 287 32.33 -4.52 -0.89
C ILE A 287 32.10 -4.10 -2.34
N MET A 288 32.83 -3.08 -2.80
CA MET A 288 32.83 -2.60 -4.18
C MET A 288 33.38 -3.66 -5.15
N GLU A 289 34.51 -4.29 -4.82
CA GLU A 289 35.09 -5.37 -5.65
C GLU A 289 34.11 -6.55 -5.79
N ARG A 290 33.35 -6.89 -4.74
CA ARG A 290 32.29 -7.93 -4.84
C ARG A 290 31.10 -7.51 -5.68
N LEU A 291 30.63 -6.28 -5.55
CA LEU A 291 29.50 -5.79 -6.35
C LEU A 291 29.85 -5.71 -7.83
N ILE A 292 31.08 -5.29 -8.15
CA ILE A 292 31.58 -5.24 -9.54
C ILE A 292 31.67 -6.64 -10.13
N ASN A 293 32.23 -7.61 -9.39
CA ASN A 293 32.37 -8.99 -9.87
C ASN A 293 31.02 -9.70 -10.04
N ASN A 294 30.04 -9.46 -9.15
CA ASN A 294 28.71 -10.06 -9.24
C ASN A 294 27.81 -9.40 -10.31
N TRP A 295 28.09 -8.16 -10.70
CA TRP A 295 27.34 -7.46 -11.74
C TRP A 295 27.58 -8.08 -13.13
N ASP A 296 28.81 -8.57 -13.39
CA ASP A 296 29.14 -9.28 -14.63
C ASP A 296 28.45 -10.65 -14.73
N GLU A 297 28.21 -11.33 -13.61
CA GLU A 297 27.44 -12.58 -13.57
C GLU A 297 25.95 -12.36 -13.90
N CYS A 298 25.40 -11.20 -13.54
CA CYS A 298 23.98 -10.87 -13.73
C CYS A 298 23.60 -10.54 -15.19
N GLN A 299 24.53 -10.15 -16.05
CA GLN A 299 24.22 -9.86 -17.47
C GLN A 299 24.13 -11.09 -18.36
N THR A 300 24.64 -12.25 -17.91
CA THR A 300 24.62 -13.49 -18.70
C THR A 300 23.28 -14.22 -18.72
N TYR A 301 22.31 -13.80 -17.90
CA TYR A 301 21.00 -14.45 -17.80
C TYR A 301 19.90 -13.56 -18.39
N GLY A 302 19.35 -14.00 -19.52
CA GLY A 302 18.19 -13.39 -20.15
C GLY A 302 16.97 -13.41 -19.21
N VAL A 303 16.06 -12.46 -19.44
CA VAL A 303 14.92 -12.13 -18.56
C VAL A 303 13.86 -13.25 -18.52
N ASP A 304 14.14 -14.34 -17.81
CA ASP A 304 13.15 -15.34 -17.42
C ASP A 304 12.89 -15.32 -15.90
N GLU A 305 11.75 -15.90 -15.49
CA GLU A 305 11.35 -15.94 -14.07
C GLU A 305 12.33 -16.69 -13.17
N ARG A 306 13.13 -17.60 -13.73
CA ARG A 306 14.16 -18.35 -13.00
C ARG A 306 15.31 -17.44 -12.59
N SER A 307 15.70 -16.55 -13.49
CA SER A 307 16.77 -15.56 -13.28
C SER A 307 16.36 -14.51 -12.23
N ARG A 308 15.08 -14.13 -12.19
CA ARG A 308 14.52 -13.25 -11.13
C ARG A 308 14.49 -13.91 -9.75
N ALA A 309 14.16 -15.20 -9.69
CA ALA A 309 14.16 -15.95 -8.43
C ALA A 309 15.57 -16.12 -7.84
N GLU A 310 16.57 -16.31 -8.69
CA GLU A 310 17.97 -16.42 -8.26
C GLU A 310 18.56 -15.06 -7.83
N GLN A 311 18.22 -13.98 -8.55
CA GLN A 311 18.52 -12.61 -8.09
C GLN A 311 17.90 -12.33 -6.71
N ALA A 312 16.64 -12.71 -6.50
CA ALA A 312 15.98 -12.56 -5.19
C ALA A 312 16.67 -13.36 -4.08
N ARG A 313 17.17 -14.57 -4.36
CA ARG A 313 17.96 -15.36 -3.39
C ARG A 313 19.28 -14.70 -3.02
N ILE A 314 20.02 -14.18 -4.00
CA ILE A 314 21.30 -13.51 -3.78
C ILE A 314 21.08 -12.23 -2.96
N ILE A 315 20.03 -11.46 -3.26
CA ILE A 315 19.63 -10.26 -2.50
C ILE A 315 19.30 -10.61 -1.05
N ASN A 316 18.47 -11.62 -0.80
CA ASN A 316 18.10 -12.05 0.56
C ASN A 316 19.31 -12.58 1.37
N SER A 317 20.28 -13.21 0.70
CA SER A 317 21.55 -13.66 1.31
C SER A 317 22.44 -12.48 1.75
N LEU A 318 22.37 -11.36 1.02
CA LEU A 318 23.10 -10.13 1.37
C LEU A 318 22.39 -9.35 2.49
N GLU A 319 21.07 -9.31 2.50
CA GLU A 319 20.27 -8.69 3.59
C GLU A 319 20.48 -9.42 4.94
N GLY A 320 20.55 -10.75 4.93
CA GLY A 320 20.83 -11.54 6.14
C GLY A 320 22.21 -11.28 6.75
N LYS A 321 23.16 -10.74 5.97
CA LYS A 321 24.50 -10.38 6.43
C LYS A 321 24.65 -8.90 6.80
N ALA A 322 23.68 -8.06 6.45
CA ALA A 322 23.72 -6.60 6.62
C ALA A 322 22.94 -6.09 7.85
N GLN A 323 22.42 -6.97 8.72
CA GLN A 323 21.79 -6.59 10.00
C GLN A 323 22.81 -6.12 11.06
N ASP A 324 23.70 -5.19 10.72
CA ASP A 324 24.39 -4.36 11.70
C ASP A 324 23.60 -3.03 11.86
N LYS A 325 23.05 -2.84 13.05
CA LYS A 325 21.92 -1.94 13.39
C LYS A 325 22.25 -0.43 13.39
N ARG A 326 23.02 0.12 12.43
CA ARG A 326 23.46 1.53 12.52
C ARG A 326 23.19 2.45 11.35
N VAL A 327 22.49 2.02 10.31
CA VAL A 327 22.09 2.94 9.22
C VAL A 327 20.62 2.71 8.87
N GLY A 328 19.76 3.64 9.27
CA GLY A 328 18.30 3.56 9.16
C GLY A 328 17.73 3.89 7.78
N ILE A 329 18.25 3.26 6.72
CA ILE A 329 17.64 3.29 5.38
C ILE A 329 17.62 1.86 4.86
N SER A 330 16.44 1.35 4.44
CA SER A 330 16.35 0.01 3.88
C SER A 330 16.93 -0.02 2.47
N PHE A 331 17.56 -1.13 2.08
CA PHE A 331 18.15 -1.31 0.74
C PHE A 331 17.11 -1.07 -0.37
N HIS A 332 15.85 -1.40 -0.10
CA HIS A 332 14.70 -1.14 -0.97
C HIS A 332 14.45 0.36 -1.23
N GLN A 333 14.62 1.23 -0.23
CA GLN A 333 14.50 2.69 -0.41
C GLN A 333 15.63 3.26 -1.29
N LEU A 334 16.83 2.67 -1.20
CA LEU A 334 17.97 3.05 -2.02
C LEU A 334 17.79 2.61 -3.49
N GLN A 335 17.25 1.41 -3.72
CA GLN A 335 16.95 0.89 -5.06
C GLN A 335 15.92 1.73 -5.81
N ASN A 336 14.84 2.16 -5.13
CA ASN A 336 13.80 2.97 -5.76
C ASN A 336 14.32 4.36 -6.16
N GLN A 337 15.24 4.95 -5.41
CA GLN A 337 15.85 6.24 -5.77
C GLN A 337 16.83 6.13 -6.95
N ILE A 338 17.56 5.01 -7.05
CA ILE A 338 18.46 4.74 -8.18
C ILE A 338 17.67 4.43 -9.46
N ALA A 339 16.58 3.66 -9.36
CA ALA A 339 15.74 3.30 -10.51
C ALA A 339 15.06 4.52 -11.16
N ILE A 340 14.59 5.48 -10.33
CA ILE A 340 13.95 6.72 -10.81
C ILE A 340 14.95 7.60 -11.57
N GLY A 341 16.19 7.72 -11.09
CA GLY A 341 17.22 8.51 -11.77
C GLY A 341 17.69 7.90 -13.11
N ILE A 342 17.65 6.58 -13.25
CA ILE A 342 18.06 5.87 -14.47
C ILE A 342 16.98 5.98 -15.57
N ASP A 343 15.69 5.96 -15.20
CA ASP A 343 14.59 6.00 -16.17
C ASP A 343 14.42 7.38 -16.83
N GLU A 344 14.64 8.47 -16.08
CA GLU A 344 14.62 9.83 -16.64
C GLU A 344 15.80 10.10 -17.60
N GLN A 345 16.98 9.54 -17.34
CA GLN A 345 18.16 9.68 -18.22
C GLN A 345 18.05 8.81 -19.49
N ASN A 346 17.49 7.60 -19.38
CA ASN A 346 17.27 6.73 -20.53
C ASN A 346 16.22 7.29 -21.50
N ARG A 347 15.24 8.05 -20.99
CA ARG A 347 14.20 8.70 -21.81
C ARG A 347 14.76 9.84 -22.66
N ALA A 348 15.83 10.50 -22.22
CA ALA A 348 16.55 11.51 -23.01
C ALA A 348 17.46 10.89 -24.09
N TYR A 349 17.89 9.63 -23.91
CA TYR A 349 18.89 8.98 -24.77
C TYR A 349 18.34 8.41 -26.09
N LEU A 350 17.01 8.30 -26.26
CA LEU A 350 16.40 7.70 -27.45
C LEU A 350 16.14 8.66 -28.62
N PHE A 351 16.44 9.96 -28.46
CA PHE A 351 16.36 10.96 -29.52
C PHE A 351 17.69 11.68 -29.68
N ASP A 352 18.66 11.06 -30.34
CA ASP A 352 19.48 11.69 -31.39
C ASP A 352 20.62 10.73 -31.79
N LYS A 353 20.57 10.25 -33.03
CA LYS A 353 21.71 9.59 -33.68
C LYS A 353 21.94 10.31 -35.00
N ARG A 354 22.94 11.20 -35.03
CA ARG A 354 24.07 11.20 -35.97
C ARG A 354 24.85 12.50 -35.84
N GLN A 355 26.08 12.44 -35.33
CA GLN A 355 27.28 13.04 -35.92
C GLN A 355 28.51 12.67 -35.09
N ARG A 356 29.63 12.34 -35.77
CA ARG A 356 30.94 12.21 -35.14
C ARG A 356 31.60 13.60 -35.14
N VAL A 357 32.08 14.06 -34.00
CA VAL A 357 32.87 15.30 -33.86
C VAL A 357 34.22 14.93 -33.23
N PRO A 358 35.36 15.49 -33.69
CA PRO A 358 36.68 15.16 -33.14
C PRO A 358 36.90 15.77 -31.75
N ALA A 359 37.64 15.03 -30.93
CA ALA A 359 37.95 15.37 -29.54
C ALA A 359 38.89 16.58 -29.44
N TYR A 360 38.39 17.65 -28.83
CA TYR A 360 39.19 18.70 -28.21
C TYR A 360 38.60 18.95 -26.82
N ASN A 361 39.29 18.46 -25.78
CA ASN A 361 38.89 18.62 -24.40
C ASN A 361 39.40 19.99 -23.89
N HIS A 362 38.73 21.06 -24.28
CA HIS A 362 38.91 22.36 -23.64
C HIS A 362 37.69 22.65 -22.76
N CYS A 363 37.92 22.90 -21.47
CA CYS A 363 36.91 23.49 -20.61
C CYS A 363 36.73 24.95 -21.02
N THR A 364 35.65 25.25 -21.74
CA THR A 364 35.35 26.60 -22.27
C THR A 364 35.28 27.69 -21.20
N ARG A 365 35.12 27.31 -19.92
CA ARG A 365 35.12 28.23 -18.77
C ARG A 365 36.49 28.55 -18.19
N CYS A 366 37.49 27.66 -18.34
CA CYS A 366 38.80 27.90 -17.74
C CYS A 366 39.66 28.87 -18.54
N GLY A 367 39.30 29.15 -19.80
CA GLY A 367 40.07 30.01 -20.69
C GLY A 367 41.44 29.44 -21.01
N ASP A 368 41.85 29.48 -22.27
CA ASP A 368 43.23 29.16 -22.65
C ASP A 368 44.16 30.27 -22.13
N LEU A 369 44.60 30.15 -20.88
CA LEU A 369 45.79 30.82 -20.38
C LEU A 369 46.95 29.82 -20.40
N LYS A 370 47.37 29.48 -21.61
CA LYS A 370 48.75 29.03 -21.89
C LYS A 370 49.34 29.95 -22.96
N THR A 371 50.26 30.80 -22.54
CA THR A 371 51.47 31.08 -23.34
C THR A 371 52.48 30.01 -23.02
#